data_AF-A0A3M8CCB5-F1
#
_entry.id   AF-A0A3M8CCB5-F1
#
_cell.length_a   1.000
_cell.length_b   1.000
_cell.length_c   1.000
_cell.angle_alpha   90.00
_cell.angle_beta   90.00
_cell.angle_gamma   90.00
#
_symmetry.space_group_name_H-M   'P 1'
#
loop_
_entity.id
_entity.type
_entity.pdbx_description
1 polymer ?
#
loop_
_entity_poly.entity_id
_entity_poly.type
_entity_poly.pdbx_seq_one_letter_code
_entity_poly.pdbx_strand_id
1 'polypeptide(L)'
;MILIPLSGNSPLSNHVSYHVSPLYELAASLHALAQIEPPEPYQVWTNEVIERFRMEGLFNDWDYLCPLFRYGIPDLFEADQTKGVMSVSELYQYFVTLTTDAFAQSLKPLIASWNHYHERPPVADDIQNDPDFVKGRFNLFMSSYWQLLFEATWEKIAPLFVTEAERIQQACADFPTLQSYLYKLFPSFSFQEERNMLALHTSDPDEQVQSLILQPSYFTCSTSHSKKKTSLYLLYPLSYSSR
;
A
#
# COMPACT_ATOMS: atom_id res chain seq x y z
N MET A 1 -3.08 23.10 -5.98
CA MET A 1 -4.32 22.64 -5.27
C MET A 1 -5.05 21.62 -6.15
N ILE A 2 -5.49 20.49 -5.59
CA ILE A 2 -6.24 19.47 -6.36
C ILE A 2 -7.74 19.64 -6.10
N LEU A 3 -8.55 19.69 -7.15
CA LEU A 3 -10.00 19.87 -7.08
C LEU A 3 -10.73 18.63 -7.56
N ILE A 4 -11.67 18.14 -6.75
CA ILE A 4 -12.57 17.02 -7.08
C ILE A 4 -13.99 17.61 -7.18
N PRO A 5 -14.59 17.64 -8.38
CA PRO A 5 -15.97 18.08 -8.54
C PRO A 5 -16.90 17.08 -7.89
N LEU A 6 -17.79 17.57 -7.02
CA LEU A 6 -18.86 16.77 -6.46
C LEU A 6 -20.22 17.09 -7.12
N SER A 7 -20.19 17.86 -8.21
CA SER A 7 -21.37 18.33 -8.93
C SER A 7 -21.83 17.33 -10.00
N GLY A 8 -23.10 16.96 -9.89
CA GLY A 8 -23.84 16.09 -10.80
C GLY A 8 -25.04 15.53 -10.06
N ASN A 9 -26.15 15.19 -10.74
CA ASN A 9 -27.29 14.47 -10.12
C ASN A 9 -26.94 13.01 -9.74
N SER A 10 -25.67 12.75 -9.47
CA SER A 10 -25.05 11.45 -9.25
C SER A 10 -24.69 11.33 -7.77
N PRO A 11 -24.90 10.16 -7.15
CA PRO A 11 -24.47 9.92 -5.77
C PRO A 11 -22.97 10.19 -5.57
N LEU A 12 -22.58 10.66 -4.38
CA LEU A 12 -21.19 10.85 -3.98
C LEU A 12 -20.31 9.60 -4.16
N SER A 13 -20.94 8.41 -4.07
CA SER A 13 -20.30 7.12 -4.33
C SER A 13 -19.73 6.97 -5.75
N ASN A 14 -20.14 7.81 -6.70
CA ASN A 14 -19.57 7.82 -8.05
C ASN A 14 -18.25 8.60 -8.13
N HIS A 15 -17.97 9.46 -7.14
CA HIS A 15 -16.77 10.29 -7.07
C HIS A 15 -15.79 9.77 -6.02
N VAL A 16 -16.28 9.13 -4.96
CA VAL A 16 -15.46 8.53 -3.91
C VAL A 16 -15.60 7.02 -3.97
N SER A 17 -14.48 6.35 -4.19
CA SER A 17 -14.41 4.88 -4.17
C SER A 17 -13.38 4.40 -3.18
N TYR A 18 -13.46 3.12 -2.85
CA TYR A 18 -12.62 2.46 -1.88
C TYR A 18 -11.85 1.33 -2.54
N HIS A 19 -10.62 1.11 -2.12
CA HIS A 19 -9.84 0.00 -2.61
C HIS A 19 -8.86 -0.55 -1.57
N VAL A 20 -8.85 -1.89 -1.45
CA VAL A 20 -7.91 -2.66 -0.62
C VAL A 20 -7.19 -3.64 -1.51
N SER A 21 -5.88 -3.76 -1.32
CA SER A 21 -5.05 -4.72 -2.02
C SER A 21 -4.35 -5.64 -1.01
N PRO A 22 -4.70 -6.95 -0.98
CA PRO A 22 -3.95 -7.93 -0.21
C PRO A 22 -2.47 -7.98 -0.59
N LEU A 23 -2.12 -7.73 -1.87
CA LEU A 23 -0.73 -7.62 -2.32
C LEU A 23 -0.02 -6.43 -1.71
N TYR A 24 -0.69 -5.27 -1.67
CA TYR A 24 -0.14 -4.08 -1.04
C TYR A 24 0.09 -4.34 0.45
N GLU A 25 -0.87 -4.95 1.15
CA GLU A 25 -0.72 -5.26 2.57
C GLU A 25 0.40 -6.27 2.85
N LEU A 26 0.58 -7.27 1.98
CA LEU A 26 1.71 -8.21 2.04
C LEU A 26 3.05 -7.48 1.88
N ALA A 27 3.15 -6.53 0.95
CA ALA A 27 4.37 -5.77 0.73
C ALA A 27 4.60 -4.71 1.82
N ALA A 28 3.53 -4.09 2.32
CA ALA A 28 3.57 -3.13 3.43
C ALA A 28 3.96 -3.81 4.75
N SER A 29 3.55 -5.07 4.97
CA SER A 29 3.97 -5.85 6.12
C SER A 29 5.47 -6.16 6.05
N LEU A 30 6.01 -6.52 4.88
CA LEU A 30 7.46 -6.66 4.67
C LEU A 30 8.20 -5.33 4.86
N HIS A 31 7.63 -4.21 4.40
CA HIS A 31 8.19 -2.88 4.65
C HIS A 31 8.26 -2.56 6.15
N ALA A 32 7.23 -2.91 6.92
CA ALA A 32 7.23 -2.77 8.38
C ALA A 32 8.30 -3.66 9.04
N LEU A 33 8.45 -4.91 8.59
CA LEU A 33 9.51 -5.83 9.05
C LEU A 33 10.92 -5.35 8.71
N ALA A 34 11.08 -4.62 7.61
CA ALA A 34 12.37 -4.14 7.15
C ALA A 34 12.93 -2.98 7.99
N GLN A 35 12.11 -2.31 8.81
CA GLN A 35 12.56 -1.15 9.59
C GLN A 35 13.55 -1.54 10.71
N ILE A 36 14.57 -0.70 10.98
CA ILE A 36 15.48 -0.90 12.13
C ILE A 36 14.67 -0.85 13.43
N GLU A 37 13.77 0.14 13.50
CA GLU A 37 12.82 0.33 14.58
C GLU A 37 11.42 0.18 13.97
N PRO A 38 10.80 -1.01 14.09
CA PRO A 38 9.44 -1.20 13.64
C PRO A 38 8.51 -0.19 14.33
N PRO A 39 7.50 0.32 13.61
CA PRO A 39 6.52 1.22 14.21
C PRO A 39 5.90 0.58 15.46
N GLU A 40 5.68 1.39 16.51
CA GLU A 40 5.19 0.94 17.82
C GLU A 40 4.03 -0.08 17.74
N PRO A 41 2.99 0.12 16.90
CA PRO A 41 1.88 -0.83 16.81
C PRO A 41 2.27 -2.23 16.33
N TYR A 42 3.41 -2.38 15.65
CA TYR A 42 3.83 -3.64 15.03
C TYR A 42 5.10 -4.23 15.66
N GLN A 43 5.65 -3.66 16.73
CA GLN A 43 6.91 -4.16 17.32
C GLN A 43 6.80 -5.62 17.79
N VAL A 44 5.73 -5.96 18.51
CA VAL A 44 5.49 -7.33 18.99
C VAL A 44 5.30 -8.28 17.81
N TRP A 45 4.43 -7.92 16.87
CA TRP A 45 4.17 -8.72 15.66
C TRP A 45 5.44 -8.92 14.82
N THR A 46 6.28 -7.89 14.68
CA THR A 46 7.53 -7.96 13.91
C THR A 46 8.50 -8.94 14.53
N ASN A 47 8.71 -8.87 15.85
CA ASN A 47 9.58 -9.80 16.56
C ASN A 47 9.10 -11.26 16.40
N GLU A 48 7.79 -11.50 16.55
CA GLU A 48 7.20 -12.83 16.35
C GLU A 48 7.44 -13.35 14.93
N VAL A 49 7.21 -12.52 13.91
CA VAL A 49 7.40 -12.92 12.50
C VAL A 49 8.87 -13.19 12.18
N ILE A 50 9.81 -12.37 12.67
CA ILE A 50 11.24 -12.60 12.48
C ILE A 50 11.70 -13.91 13.14
N GLU A 51 11.21 -14.24 14.33
CA GLU A 51 11.51 -15.54 14.93
C GLU A 51 10.94 -16.69 14.09
N ARG A 52 9.72 -16.53 13.57
CA ARG A 52 9.14 -17.54 12.66
C ARG A 52 9.91 -17.67 11.35
N PHE A 53 10.45 -16.59 10.78
CA PHE A 53 11.36 -16.70 9.62
C PHE A 53 12.56 -17.62 9.91
N ARG A 54 13.10 -17.59 11.14
CA ARG A 54 14.20 -18.48 11.52
C ARG A 54 13.74 -19.93 11.66
N MET A 55 12.58 -20.14 12.30
CA MET A 55 12.03 -21.50 12.49
C MET A 55 11.67 -22.17 11.16
N GLU A 56 11.12 -21.41 10.22
CA GLU A 56 10.67 -21.90 8.91
C GLU A 56 11.78 -21.88 7.84
N GLY A 57 13.01 -21.50 8.20
CA GLY A 57 14.14 -21.46 7.27
C GLY A 57 14.10 -20.34 6.22
N LEU A 58 13.20 -19.36 6.36
CA LEU A 58 13.05 -18.21 5.45
C LEU A 58 14.02 -17.06 5.75
N PHE A 59 14.72 -17.08 6.88
CA PHE A 59 15.53 -15.95 7.33
C PHE A 59 16.62 -15.54 6.35
N ASN A 60 17.27 -16.48 5.67
CA ASN A 60 18.33 -16.17 4.69
C ASN A 60 17.77 -15.51 3.42
N ASP A 61 16.57 -15.88 3.01
CA ASP A 61 15.88 -15.23 1.89
C ASP A 61 15.39 -13.85 2.29
N TRP A 62 14.87 -13.73 3.52
CA TRP A 62 14.49 -12.44 4.08
C TRP A 62 15.69 -11.49 4.16
N ASP A 63 16.82 -11.90 4.73
CA ASP A 63 18.01 -11.06 4.88
C ASP A 63 18.51 -10.54 3.52
N TYR A 64 18.50 -11.41 2.50
CA TYR A 64 18.85 -11.06 1.13
C TYR A 64 17.87 -10.06 0.48
N LEU A 65 16.56 -10.21 0.70
CA LEU A 65 15.51 -9.39 0.08
C LEU A 65 15.15 -8.13 0.88
N CYS A 66 15.46 -8.10 2.18
CA CYS A 66 15.15 -7.00 3.10
C CYS A 66 15.55 -5.60 2.56
N PRO A 67 16.71 -5.42 1.89
CA PRO A 67 17.07 -4.14 1.28
C PRO A 67 16.03 -3.57 0.32
N LEU A 68 15.27 -4.43 -0.36
CA LEU A 68 14.23 -4.03 -1.32
C LEU A 68 13.00 -3.43 -0.64
N PHE A 69 12.79 -3.69 0.64
CA PHE A 69 11.63 -3.20 1.39
C PHE A 69 11.99 -2.14 2.41
N ARG A 70 13.26 -1.78 2.56
CA ARG A 70 13.68 -0.90 3.65
C ARG A 70 13.15 0.53 3.51
N TYR A 71 13.24 1.08 2.30
CA TYR A 71 12.97 2.49 2.02
C TYR A 71 11.67 2.73 1.24
N GLY A 72 10.86 1.68 1.10
CA GLY A 72 9.56 1.78 0.44
C GLY A 72 9.03 0.41 0.05
N ILE A 73 7.97 0.44 -0.74
CA ILE A 73 7.32 -0.72 -1.34
C ILE A 73 7.62 -0.66 -2.85
N PRO A 74 8.00 -1.77 -3.51
CA PRO A 74 8.17 -1.76 -4.95
C PRO A 74 6.89 -1.36 -5.67
N ASP A 75 7.00 -0.52 -6.71
CA ASP A 75 5.86 0.04 -7.45
C ASP A 75 4.88 -1.02 -7.96
N LEU A 76 5.39 -2.24 -8.25
CA LEU A 76 4.59 -3.39 -8.68
C LEU A 76 3.61 -3.87 -7.60
N PHE A 77 3.76 -3.46 -6.35
CA PHE A 77 2.84 -3.77 -5.25
C PHE A 77 1.96 -2.60 -4.85
N GLU A 78 2.11 -1.42 -5.46
CA GLU A 78 1.26 -0.29 -5.14
C GLU A 78 -0.22 -0.67 -5.29
N ALA A 79 -1.03 -0.19 -4.36
CA ALA A 79 -2.42 -0.60 -4.27
C ALA A 79 -3.19 -0.34 -5.58
N ASP A 80 -2.90 0.75 -6.29
CA ASP A 80 -3.57 1.02 -7.58
C ASP A 80 -3.16 0.05 -8.71
N GLN A 81 -1.94 -0.50 -8.69
CA GLN A 81 -1.48 -1.50 -9.67
C GLN A 81 -2.09 -2.87 -9.41
N THR A 82 -2.40 -3.16 -8.15
CA THR A 82 -2.80 -4.48 -7.68
C THR A 82 -4.30 -4.61 -7.43
N LYS A 83 -5.10 -3.68 -7.98
CA LYS A 83 -6.54 -3.57 -7.70
C LYS A 83 -7.41 -4.80 -7.99
N GLY A 84 -6.99 -5.60 -8.96
CA GLY A 84 -7.71 -6.84 -9.33
C GLY A 84 -7.22 -8.09 -8.61
N VAL A 85 -6.22 -8.00 -7.73
CA VAL A 85 -5.59 -9.18 -7.12
C VAL A 85 -6.13 -9.38 -5.71
N MET A 86 -7.20 -10.17 -5.57
CA MET A 86 -7.95 -10.29 -4.32
C MET A 86 -7.87 -11.69 -3.69
N SER A 87 -7.61 -12.71 -4.49
CA SER A 87 -7.52 -14.11 -4.08
C SER A 87 -6.10 -14.66 -4.17
N VAL A 88 -5.83 -15.72 -3.42
CA VAL A 88 -4.56 -16.46 -3.45
C VAL A 88 -4.20 -16.95 -4.87
N SER A 89 -5.18 -17.39 -5.66
CA SER A 89 -4.94 -17.79 -7.05
C SER A 89 -4.53 -16.61 -7.92
N GLU A 90 -5.17 -15.46 -7.77
CA GLU A 90 -4.80 -14.23 -8.49
C GLU A 90 -3.42 -13.72 -8.05
N LEU A 91 -3.06 -13.89 -6.78
CA LEU A 91 -1.74 -13.57 -6.24
C LEU A 91 -0.64 -14.35 -6.96
N TYR A 92 -0.78 -15.68 -7.05
CA TYR A 92 0.18 -16.51 -7.79
C TYR A 92 0.20 -16.18 -9.27
N GLN A 93 -0.96 -15.96 -9.88
CA GLN A 93 -1.05 -15.55 -11.29
C GLN A 93 -0.35 -14.22 -11.53
N TYR A 94 -0.47 -13.27 -10.61
CA TYR A 94 0.21 -11.98 -10.69
C TYR A 94 1.73 -12.16 -10.72
N PHE A 95 2.30 -12.94 -9.79
CA PHE A 95 3.74 -13.20 -9.73
C PHE A 95 4.29 -13.92 -10.97
N VAL A 96 3.51 -14.80 -11.58
CA VAL A 96 3.90 -15.54 -12.79
C VAL A 96 3.82 -14.65 -14.04
N THR A 97 2.83 -13.76 -14.12
CA THR A 97 2.61 -12.90 -15.30
C THR A 97 3.49 -11.65 -15.30
N LEU A 98 4.03 -11.24 -14.16
CA LEU A 98 4.97 -10.12 -14.07
C LEU A 98 6.21 -10.42 -14.92
N THR A 99 6.51 -9.55 -15.90
CA THR A 99 7.72 -9.71 -16.71
C THR A 99 8.99 -9.44 -15.89
N THR A 100 10.09 -10.11 -16.23
CA THR A 100 11.37 -9.91 -15.54
C THR A 100 11.88 -8.48 -15.66
N ASP A 101 11.68 -7.84 -16.81
CA ASP A 101 12.01 -6.43 -17.00
C ASP A 101 11.21 -5.52 -16.07
N ALA A 102 9.88 -5.67 -16.00
CA ALA A 102 9.06 -4.86 -15.12
C ALA A 102 9.44 -5.05 -13.63
N PHE A 103 9.69 -6.31 -13.23
CA PHE A 103 10.18 -6.64 -11.90
C PHE A 103 11.50 -5.91 -11.60
N ALA A 104 12.53 -6.08 -12.44
CA ALA A 104 13.83 -5.46 -12.22
C ALA A 104 13.73 -3.93 -12.18
N GLN A 105 12.95 -3.31 -13.07
CA GLN A 105 12.78 -1.85 -13.10
C GLN A 105 12.12 -1.31 -11.83
N SER A 106 11.10 -1.99 -11.30
CA SER A 106 10.42 -1.56 -10.07
C SER A 106 11.30 -1.59 -8.82
N LEU A 107 12.40 -2.36 -8.83
CA LEU A 107 13.31 -2.48 -7.68
C LEU A 107 14.43 -1.44 -7.71
N LYS A 108 14.73 -0.84 -8.87
CA LYS A 108 15.82 0.13 -9.02
C LYS A 108 15.72 1.33 -8.09
N PRO A 109 14.55 1.97 -7.90
CA PRO A 109 14.43 3.11 -6.98
C PRO A 109 14.78 2.73 -5.54
N LEU A 110 14.36 1.55 -5.09
CA LEU A 110 14.56 1.06 -3.73
C LEU A 110 16.05 0.75 -3.47
N ILE A 111 16.72 0.15 -4.45
CA ILE A 111 18.17 -0.08 -4.41
C ILE A 111 18.94 1.25 -4.41
N ALA A 112 18.50 2.22 -5.20
CA ALA A 112 19.11 3.55 -5.21
C ALA A 112 18.98 4.24 -3.84
N SER A 113 17.79 4.16 -3.22
CA SER A 113 17.55 4.65 -1.87
C SER A 113 18.42 3.94 -0.84
N TRP A 114 18.55 2.61 -0.92
CA TRP A 114 19.44 1.85 -0.03
C TRP A 114 20.90 2.29 -0.16
N ASN A 115 21.43 2.36 -1.38
CA ASN A 115 22.82 2.72 -1.65
C ASN A 115 23.18 4.15 -1.20
N HIS A 116 22.19 5.00 -0.91
CA HIS A 116 22.43 6.33 -0.35
C HIS A 116 22.87 6.27 1.11
N TYR A 117 22.42 5.26 1.87
CA TYR A 117 22.65 5.16 3.32
C TYR A 117 23.50 3.95 3.72
N HIS A 118 23.62 2.97 2.83
CA HIS A 118 24.25 1.67 3.10
C HIS A 118 25.17 1.24 1.97
N GLU A 119 26.04 0.29 2.27
CA GLU A 119 26.81 -0.41 1.25
C GLU A 119 25.87 -1.16 0.30
N ARG A 120 26.34 -1.31 -0.94
CA ARG A 120 25.58 -1.94 -2.01
C ARG A 120 25.24 -3.40 -1.64
N PRO A 121 23.95 -3.79 -1.62
CA PRO A 121 23.55 -5.10 -1.16
C PRO A 121 23.73 -6.13 -2.29
N PRO A 122 23.96 -7.42 -1.98
CA PRO A 122 24.17 -8.46 -3.00
C PRO A 122 23.04 -8.53 -4.04
N VAL A 123 21.79 -8.36 -3.59
CA VAL A 123 20.60 -8.35 -4.46
C VAL A 123 20.67 -7.28 -5.55
N ALA A 124 21.40 -6.18 -5.33
CA ALA A 124 21.56 -5.14 -6.34
C ALA A 124 22.44 -5.57 -7.52
N ASP A 125 23.45 -6.40 -7.27
CA ASP A 125 24.32 -6.93 -8.32
C ASP A 125 23.62 -8.06 -9.07
N ASP A 126 22.91 -8.93 -8.34
CA ASP A 126 22.15 -10.02 -8.95
C ASP A 126 21.01 -9.48 -9.84
N ILE A 127 20.33 -8.40 -9.47
CA ILE A 127 19.31 -7.76 -10.34
C ILE A 127 19.92 -7.24 -11.64
N GLN A 128 21.19 -6.82 -11.64
CA GLN A 128 21.86 -6.35 -12.85
C GLN A 128 22.37 -7.49 -13.72
N ASN A 129 22.86 -8.57 -13.11
CA ASN A 129 23.53 -9.66 -13.80
C ASN A 129 22.58 -10.81 -14.19
N ASP A 130 21.62 -11.15 -13.32
CA ASP A 130 20.65 -12.23 -13.50
C ASP A 130 19.30 -11.89 -12.80
N PRO A 131 18.49 -11.00 -13.40
CA PRO A 131 17.21 -10.60 -12.81
C PRO A 131 16.19 -11.76 -12.74
N ASP A 132 16.33 -12.80 -13.56
CA ASP A 132 15.47 -13.99 -13.51
C ASP A 132 15.73 -14.81 -12.25
N PHE A 133 17.00 -14.98 -11.85
CA PHE A 133 17.36 -15.60 -10.58
C PHE A 133 16.72 -14.87 -9.39
N VAL A 134 16.87 -13.54 -9.35
CA VAL A 134 16.31 -12.73 -8.26
C VAL A 134 14.79 -12.82 -8.23
N LYS A 135 14.13 -12.75 -9.38
CA LYS A 135 12.68 -12.89 -9.49
C LYS A 135 12.21 -14.28 -9.05
N GLY A 136 12.91 -15.35 -9.42
CA GLY A 136 12.61 -16.71 -8.99
C GLY A 136 12.67 -16.84 -7.47
N ARG A 137 13.76 -16.37 -6.86
CA ARG A 137 13.94 -16.35 -5.40
C ARG A 137 12.88 -15.50 -4.71
N PHE A 138 12.59 -14.32 -5.25
CA PHE A 138 11.57 -13.42 -4.76
C PHE A 138 10.18 -14.06 -4.79
N ASN A 139 9.78 -14.66 -5.91
CA ASN A 139 8.48 -15.31 -6.05
C ASN A 139 8.31 -16.48 -5.07
N LEU A 140 9.35 -17.28 -4.87
CA LEU A 140 9.36 -18.36 -3.88
C LEU A 140 9.21 -17.79 -2.47
N PHE A 141 10.00 -16.78 -2.11
CA PHE A 141 9.90 -16.12 -0.81
C PHE A 141 8.51 -15.55 -0.55
N MET A 142 7.94 -14.79 -1.51
CA MET A 142 6.60 -14.20 -1.36
C MET A 142 5.52 -15.28 -1.20
N SER A 143 5.63 -16.37 -1.94
CA SER A 143 4.70 -17.51 -1.83
C SER A 143 4.79 -18.20 -0.47
N SER A 144 6.02 -18.47 0.00
CA SER A 144 6.25 -19.07 1.32
C SER A 144 5.84 -18.12 2.45
N TYR A 145 6.14 -16.83 2.33
CA TYR A 145 5.74 -15.82 3.31
C TYR A 145 4.21 -15.73 3.41
N TRP A 146 3.51 -15.74 2.27
CA TRP A 146 2.05 -15.79 2.25
C TRP A 146 1.53 -17.00 3.04
N GLN A 147 1.90 -18.20 2.62
CA GLN A 147 1.35 -19.45 3.15
C GLN A 147 1.70 -19.68 4.64
N LEU A 148 2.94 -19.40 5.03
CA LEU A 148 3.40 -19.74 6.37
C LEU A 148 3.06 -18.67 7.40
N LEU A 149 2.98 -17.40 7.00
CA LEU A 149 3.00 -16.27 7.93
C LEU A 149 1.87 -15.26 7.69
N PHE A 150 1.75 -14.74 6.46
CA PHE A 150 0.88 -13.61 6.20
C PHE A 150 -0.59 -14.00 6.09
N GLU A 151 -0.94 -15.19 5.59
CA GLU A 151 -2.35 -15.63 5.46
C GLU A 151 -3.11 -15.55 6.79
N ALA A 152 -2.51 -16.07 7.87
CA ALA A 152 -3.09 -15.98 9.20
C ALA A 152 -3.19 -14.53 9.74
N THR A 153 -2.34 -13.63 9.26
CA THR A 153 -2.44 -12.20 9.58
C THR A 153 -3.56 -11.55 8.76
N TRP A 154 -3.65 -11.88 7.47
CA TRP A 154 -4.70 -11.43 6.56
C TRP A 154 -6.09 -11.81 7.05
N GLU A 155 -6.30 -13.06 7.49
CA GLU A 155 -7.57 -13.51 8.05
C GLU A 155 -8.02 -12.69 9.26
N LYS A 156 -7.09 -12.17 10.06
CA LYS A 156 -7.39 -11.31 11.22
C LYS A 156 -7.73 -9.88 10.82
N ILE A 157 -7.06 -9.33 9.81
CA ILE A 157 -7.21 -7.92 9.42
C ILE A 157 -8.26 -7.70 8.33
N ALA A 158 -8.56 -8.70 7.49
CA ALA A 158 -9.54 -8.62 6.42
C ALA A 158 -10.93 -8.12 6.89
N PRO A 159 -11.49 -8.56 8.05
CA PRO A 159 -12.75 -8.04 8.56
C PRO A 159 -12.73 -6.54 8.91
N LEU A 160 -11.56 -5.99 9.26
CA LEU A 160 -11.41 -4.56 9.57
C LEU A 160 -11.60 -3.72 8.32
N PHE A 161 -11.14 -4.19 7.17
CA PHE A 161 -11.35 -3.55 5.88
C PHE A 161 -12.81 -3.58 5.42
N VAL A 162 -13.58 -4.62 5.80
CA VAL A 162 -15.03 -4.65 5.57
C VAL A 162 -15.72 -3.58 6.40
N THR A 163 -15.36 -3.48 7.68
CA THR A 163 -15.89 -2.45 8.59
C THR A 163 -15.56 -1.04 8.09
N GLU A 164 -14.37 -0.83 7.55
CA GLU A 164 -13.96 0.46 6.98
C GLU A 164 -14.71 0.78 5.68
N ALA A 165 -14.96 -0.21 4.83
CA ALA A 165 -15.78 -0.03 3.63
C ALA A 165 -17.20 0.44 3.99
N GLU A 166 -17.81 -0.14 5.04
CA GLU A 166 -19.12 0.28 5.55
C GLU A 166 -19.09 1.72 6.08
N ARG A 167 -18.02 2.11 6.80
CA ARG A 167 -17.83 3.49 7.28
C ARG A 167 -17.72 4.48 6.13
N ILE A 168 -16.97 4.15 5.08
CA ILE A 168 -16.84 4.99 3.89
C ILE A 168 -18.19 5.11 3.19
N GLN A 169 -18.93 4.01 3.03
CA GLN A 169 -20.25 4.03 2.42
C GLN A 169 -21.20 4.94 3.20
N GLN A 170 -21.19 4.88 4.53
CA GLN A 170 -21.96 5.78 5.40
C GLN A 170 -21.49 7.23 5.26
N ALA A 171 -20.17 7.47 5.19
CA ALA A 171 -19.62 8.80 4.98
C ALA A 171 -20.05 9.41 3.65
N CYS A 172 -20.21 8.60 2.61
CA CYS A 172 -20.68 9.02 1.29
C CYS A 172 -22.21 9.24 1.23
N ALA A 173 -22.96 9.09 2.32
CA ALA A 173 -24.41 9.32 2.33
C ALA A 173 -24.75 10.80 2.14
N ASP A 174 -23.95 11.71 2.71
CA ASP A 174 -24.12 13.15 2.56
C ASP A 174 -22.77 13.90 2.65
N PHE A 175 -22.79 15.14 2.18
CA PHE A 175 -21.59 15.98 2.09
C PHE A 175 -20.95 16.30 3.46
N PRO A 176 -21.70 16.76 4.48
CA PRO A 176 -21.11 17.05 5.78
C PRO A 176 -20.40 15.84 6.41
N THR A 177 -20.98 14.65 6.25
CA THR A 177 -20.40 13.42 6.79
C THR A 177 -19.13 13.03 6.04
N LEU A 178 -19.12 13.12 4.70
CA LEU A 178 -17.93 12.88 3.89
C LEU A 178 -16.81 13.87 4.24
N GLN A 179 -17.12 15.16 4.36
CA GLN A 179 -16.14 16.19 4.73
C GLN A 179 -15.54 15.92 6.11
N SER A 180 -16.39 15.62 7.11
CA SER A 180 -15.95 15.29 8.46
C SER A 180 -15.06 14.05 8.50
N TYR A 181 -15.40 13.04 7.70
CA TYR A 181 -14.60 11.82 7.56
C TYR A 181 -13.23 12.12 6.93
N LEU A 182 -13.19 12.80 5.79
CA LEU A 182 -11.94 13.14 5.09
C LEU A 182 -11.04 14.05 5.90
N TYR A 183 -11.60 15.02 6.64
CA TYR A 183 -10.85 15.91 7.51
C TYR A 183 -10.16 15.17 8.66
N LYS A 184 -10.77 14.10 9.18
CA LYS A 184 -10.14 13.23 10.20
C LYS A 184 -8.97 12.44 9.63
N LEU A 185 -9.07 11.98 8.38
CA LEU A 185 -8.00 11.22 7.72
C LEU A 185 -6.84 12.12 7.27
N PHE A 186 -7.17 13.29 6.73
CA PHE A 186 -6.20 14.22 6.18
C PHE A 186 -6.71 15.67 6.26
N PRO A 187 -6.26 16.45 7.28
CA PRO A 187 -6.77 17.81 7.54
C PRO A 187 -6.57 18.82 6.41
N SER A 188 -5.74 18.50 5.41
CA SER A 188 -5.52 19.32 4.21
C SER A 188 -6.70 19.35 3.24
N PHE A 189 -7.72 18.52 3.46
CA PHE A 189 -8.97 18.61 2.71
C PHE A 189 -9.83 19.78 3.20
N SER A 190 -10.31 20.57 2.25
CA SER A 190 -11.30 21.62 2.47
C SER A 190 -12.45 21.48 1.48
N PHE A 191 -13.58 22.10 1.79
CA PHE A 191 -14.74 22.12 0.91
C PHE A 191 -14.97 23.53 0.38
N GLN A 192 -15.13 23.64 -0.94
CA GLN A 192 -15.51 24.88 -1.62
C GLN A 192 -17.01 24.85 -1.90
N GLU A 193 -17.82 25.30 -0.94
CA GLU A 193 -19.29 25.29 -1.01
C GLU A 193 -19.82 25.94 -2.30
N GLU A 194 -19.30 27.11 -2.66
CA GLU A 194 -19.73 27.88 -3.85
C GLU A 194 -19.56 27.12 -5.17
N ARG A 195 -18.59 26.20 -5.23
CA ARG A 195 -18.27 25.41 -6.43
C ARG A 195 -18.71 23.97 -6.33
N ASN A 196 -19.22 23.54 -5.17
CA ASN A 196 -19.48 22.15 -4.82
C ASN A 196 -18.28 21.24 -5.14
N MET A 197 -17.09 21.62 -4.63
CA MET A 197 -15.83 20.92 -4.89
C MET A 197 -15.13 20.56 -3.58
N LEU A 198 -14.59 19.35 -3.52
CA LEU A 198 -13.60 18.98 -2.51
C LEU A 198 -12.22 19.46 -3.00
N ALA A 199 -11.51 20.20 -2.17
CA ALA A 199 -10.20 20.71 -2.47
C ALA A 199 -9.17 20.06 -1.55
N LEU A 200 -8.08 19.56 -2.14
CA LEU A 200 -6.88 19.17 -1.41
C LEU A 200 -5.82 20.25 -1.59
N HIS A 201 -5.39 20.84 -0.48
CA HIS A 201 -4.32 21.82 -0.49
C HIS A 201 -2.96 21.12 -0.59
N THR A 202 -2.35 21.21 -1.77
CA THR A 202 -1.01 20.68 -2.08
C THR A 202 -0.15 21.81 -2.67
N SER A 203 1.18 21.61 -2.66
CA SER A 203 2.15 22.48 -3.34
C SER A 203 2.12 22.36 -4.87
N ASP A 204 1.39 21.38 -5.39
CA ASP A 204 1.32 21.09 -6.83
C ASP A 204 0.44 22.11 -7.57
N PRO A 205 0.64 22.25 -8.90
CA PRO A 205 -0.20 23.09 -9.74
C PRO A 205 -1.70 22.81 -9.54
N ASP A 206 -2.53 23.82 -9.80
CA ASP A 206 -3.96 23.68 -9.70
C ASP A 206 -4.49 22.73 -10.78
N GLU A 207 -5.05 21.60 -10.35
CA GLU A 207 -5.48 20.55 -11.25
C GLU A 207 -6.79 19.91 -10.80
N GLN A 208 -7.66 19.62 -11.77
CA GLN A 208 -8.93 18.96 -11.53
C GLN A 208 -8.80 17.45 -11.76
N VAL A 209 -9.25 16.66 -10.79
CA VAL A 209 -9.40 15.20 -10.89
C VAL A 209 -10.89 14.83 -10.87
N GLN A 210 -11.24 13.63 -11.31
CA GLN A 210 -12.62 13.17 -11.42
C GLN A 210 -13.08 12.36 -10.20
N SER A 211 -12.16 11.69 -9.52
CA SER A 211 -12.48 10.80 -8.41
C SER A 211 -11.41 10.80 -7.30
N LEU A 212 -11.86 10.44 -6.11
CA LEU A 212 -11.07 10.13 -4.93
C LEU A 212 -11.13 8.62 -4.68
N ILE A 213 -9.98 8.00 -4.48
CA ILE A 213 -9.83 6.58 -4.17
C ILE A 213 -9.19 6.48 -2.79
N LEU A 214 -9.97 5.97 -1.84
CA LEU A 214 -9.56 5.75 -0.46
C LEU A 214 -8.91 4.36 -0.34
N GLN A 215 -7.69 4.33 0.15
CA GLN A 215 -6.86 3.13 0.32
C GLN A 215 -6.44 3.04 1.79
N PRO A 216 -7.26 2.47 2.70
CA PRO A 216 -6.76 2.20 4.02
C PRO A 216 -5.67 1.13 3.94
N SER A 217 -4.77 1.15 4.91
CA SER A 217 -3.76 0.13 5.04
C SER A 217 -3.54 -0.23 6.49
N TYR A 218 -3.37 -1.53 6.74
CA TYR A 218 -3.11 -2.02 8.08
C TYR A 218 -1.71 -1.71 8.54
N PHE A 219 -0.71 -1.83 7.64
CA PHE A 219 0.71 -1.70 7.95
C PHE A 219 1.29 -0.31 7.66
N THR A 220 0.52 0.59 7.05
CA THR A 220 0.94 1.96 6.81
C THR A 220 0.76 2.83 8.06
N CYS A 221 1.78 3.64 8.41
CA CYS A 221 1.74 4.52 9.59
C CYS A 221 1.48 6.00 9.29
N SER A 222 1.52 6.41 8.03
CA SER A 222 1.32 7.81 7.62
C SER A 222 0.29 7.92 6.51
N THR A 223 -0.48 9.01 6.54
CA THR A 223 -1.36 9.36 5.43
C THR A 223 -0.54 9.99 4.31
N SER A 224 -0.72 9.51 3.10
CA SER A 224 -0.10 10.07 1.89
C SER A 224 -1.12 10.11 0.76
N HIS A 225 -0.83 10.92 -0.25
CA HIS A 225 -1.65 10.99 -1.45
C HIS A 225 -0.79 10.89 -2.69
N SER A 226 -1.35 10.32 -3.75
CA SER A 226 -0.74 10.29 -5.06
C SER A 226 -1.79 10.54 -6.13
N LYS A 227 -1.37 11.13 -7.25
CA LYS A 227 -2.25 11.38 -8.39
C LYS A 227 -1.87 10.44 -9.52
N LYS A 228 -2.84 9.71 -10.07
CA LYS A 228 -2.66 8.94 -11.31
C LYS A 228 -3.85 9.14 -12.23
N LYS A 229 -3.57 9.54 -13.47
CA LYS A 229 -4.58 9.88 -14.50
C LYS A 229 -5.60 10.89 -13.94
N THR A 230 -6.87 10.50 -13.85
CA THR A 230 -8.00 11.33 -13.41
C THR A 230 -8.41 11.06 -11.96
N SER A 231 -7.61 10.31 -11.19
CA SER A 231 -7.94 9.93 -9.82
C SER A 231 -6.90 10.44 -8.83
N LEU A 232 -7.38 10.91 -7.67
CA LEU A 232 -6.56 11.12 -6.48
C LEU A 232 -6.65 9.88 -5.60
N TYR A 233 -5.52 9.33 -5.20
CA TYR A 233 -5.41 8.20 -4.29
C TYR A 233 -5.00 8.73 -2.93
N LEU A 234 -5.70 8.30 -1.88
CA LEU A 234 -5.39 8.63 -0.50
C LEU A 234 -5.10 7.33 0.25
N LEU A 235 -3.82 7.10 0.52
CA LEU A 235 -3.37 5.99 1.36
C LEU A 235 -3.35 6.46 2.81
N TYR A 236 -3.98 5.73 3.72
CA TYR A 236 -4.04 6.13 5.13
C TYR A 236 -3.99 4.94 6.09
N PRO A 237 -3.48 5.13 7.32
CA PRO A 237 -3.51 4.10 8.35
C PRO A 237 -4.95 3.71 8.68
N LEU A 238 -5.23 2.42 8.64
CA LEU A 238 -6.50 1.88 9.08
C LEU A 238 -6.67 2.19 10.58
N SER A 239 -7.57 3.11 10.88
CA SER A 239 -7.77 3.60 12.24
C SER A 239 -8.48 2.52 13.07
N TYR A 240 -7.74 1.90 13.99
CA TYR A 240 -8.37 1.18 15.08
C TYR A 240 -9.10 2.18 15.96
N SER A 241 -10.42 2.21 15.86
CA SER A 241 -11.23 2.65 16.99
C SER A 241 -11.13 1.55 18.06
N SER A 242 -10.04 1.55 18.81
CA SER A 242 -10.01 0.90 20.12
C SER A 242 -10.96 1.67 21.03
N ARG A 243 -12.15 1.10 21.24
CA ARG A 243 -13.00 1.37 22.40
C ARG A 243 -13.55 0.05 22.90
#